data_AF-A0A4S4DHB4-F1
#
_entry.id   AF-A0A4S4DHB4-F1
#
_cell.length_a   1.000
_cell.length_b   1.000
_cell.length_c   1.000
_cell.angle_alpha   90.00
_cell.angle_beta   90.00
_cell.angle_gamma   90.00
#
_symmetry.space_group_name_H-M   'P 1'
#
loop_
_entity.id
_entity.type
_entity.pdbx_description
1 polymer ?
#
loop_
_entity_poly.entity_id
_entity_poly.type
_entity_poly.pdbx_seq_one_letter_code
_entity_poly.pdbx_strand_id
1 'polypeptide(L)'
;MTMPVLENVVETLFSKDFHLLQALNVADLGCATSSNTFTVISTIKRMMEKKCRELNCQTLELQVYLNDLPGNDFNSLFKGLLSKVVVGNKCKEVSCYVMGVPGSLHGRLFPRNSLHLVHSCYSAHWLSQVVPNGCMVLILPGRQSSDPSSMESCFTWELLAIAIAELVSQGLINEDKLDTFNVPRYFPSLEEVKDIVEGDGSFTIDHMEGFELDTLQMQENDKWVRGEKLAKAIRAFTEPIISN
;
A
#
# COMPACT_ATOMS: atom_id res chain seq x y z
N MET A 1 -12.93 -3.66 -0.08
CA MET A 1 -13.09 -4.51 -1.27
C MET A 1 -11.84 -5.31 -1.62
N THR A 2 -10.63 -4.89 -1.22
CA THR A 2 -9.38 -5.60 -1.55
C THR A 2 -9.00 -6.75 -0.62
N MET A 3 -9.65 -6.87 0.55
CA MET A 3 -9.37 -7.93 1.51
C MET A 3 -9.58 -9.35 0.96
N PRO A 4 -10.65 -9.68 0.21
CA PRO A 4 -10.81 -11.00 -0.41
C PRO A 4 -9.66 -11.37 -1.35
N VAL A 5 -9.08 -10.41 -2.08
CA VAL A 5 -7.91 -10.66 -2.94
C VAL A 5 -6.72 -11.08 -2.09
N LEU A 6 -6.42 -10.35 -1.01
CA LEU A 6 -5.37 -10.73 -0.07
C LEU A 6 -5.62 -12.12 0.53
N GLU A 7 -6.86 -12.41 0.96
CA GLU A 7 -7.20 -13.71 1.53
C GLU A 7 -6.95 -14.85 0.51
N ASN A 8 -7.42 -14.70 -0.73
CA ASN A 8 -7.20 -15.68 -1.79
C ASN A 8 -5.70 -15.91 -2.06
N VAL A 9 -4.89 -14.84 -2.10
CA VAL A 9 -3.43 -14.97 -2.30
C VAL A 9 -2.76 -15.69 -1.13
N VAL A 10 -3.20 -15.41 0.10
CA VAL A 10 -2.68 -16.13 1.28
C VAL A 10 -3.08 -17.60 1.23
N GLU A 11 -4.28 -17.94 0.77
CA GLU A 11 -4.70 -19.33 0.57
C GLU A 11 -3.89 -20.05 -0.51
N THR A 12 -3.54 -19.38 -1.63
CA THR A 12 -2.68 -19.99 -2.67
C THR A 12 -1.24 -20.18 -2.21
N LEU A 13 -0.72 -19.31 -1.34
CA LEU A 13 0.56 -19.56 -0.67
C LEU A 13 0.49 -20.78 0.24
N PHE A 14 -0.65 -21.02 0.90
CA PHE A 14 -0.81 -22.15 1.81
C PHE A 14 -1.01 -23.50 1.12
N SER A 15 -1.46 -23.50 -0.14
CA SER A 15 -1.60 -24.74 -0.92
C SER A 15 -0.28 -25.22 -1.51
N LYS A 16 0.74 -24.36 -1.58
CA LYS A 16 2.09 -24.67 -2.10
C LYS A 16 3.07 -24.92 -0.96
N ASP A 17 3.41 -26.18 -0.68
CA ASP A 17 4.52 -26.58 0.23
C ASP A 17 4.59 -25.87 1.59
N PHE A 18 3.48 -25.32 2.06
CA PHE A 18 3.41 -24.45 3.24
C PHE A 18 3.82 -25.15 4.54
N HIS A 19 3.64 -26.46 4.58
CA HIS A 19 4.04 -27.32 5.69
C HIS A 19 5.56 -27.52 5.79
N LEU A 20 6.32 -27.13 4.76
CA LEU A 20 7.80 -27.16 4.76
C LEU A 20 8.40 -25.84 5.25
N LEU A 21 7.60 -24.77 5.35
CA LEU A 21 8.10 -23.47 5.80
C LEU A 21 8.26 -23.46 7.32
N GLN A 22 9.41 -22.96 7.77
CA GLN A 22 9.63 -22.64 9.20
C GLN A 22 9.06 -21.25 9.53
N ALA A 23 9.11 -20.32 8.57
CA ALA A 23 8.57 -19.00 8.72
C ALA A 23 7.96 -18.48 7.41
N LEU A 24 6.85 -17.75 7.52
CA LEU A 24 6.29 -16.95 6.44
C LEU A 24 6.82 -15.51 6.57
N ASN A 25 7.58 -15.09 5.56
CA ASN A 25 8.14 -13.74 5.48
C ASN A 25 7.26 -12.84 4.60
N VAL A 26 6.71 -11.80 5.20
CA VAL A 26 5.79 -10.85 4.57
C VAL A 26 6.38 -9.44 4.62
N ALA A 27 6.31 -8.70 3.52
CA ALA A 27 6.65 -7.28 3.52
C ALA A 27 5.42 -6.42 3.20
N ASP A 28 5.23 -5.33 3.95
CA ASP A 28 4.31 -4.24 3.62
C ASP A 28 5.14 -3.03 3.17
N LEU A 29 5.11 -2.72 1.87
CA LEU A 29 5.93 -1.68 1.25
C LEU A 29 5.16 -0.37 1.16
N GLY A 30 5.68 0.67 1.83
CA GLY A 30 5.03 1.97 1.99
C GLY A 30 3.90 1.92 3.00
N CYS A 31 4.21 1.49 4.23
CA CYS A 31 3.24 1.26 5.31
C CYS A 31 2.67 2.55 5.93
N ALA A 32 3.37 3.68 5.75
CA ALA A 32 3.14 4.93 6.45
C ALA A 32 3.00 4.69 7.97
N THR A 33 2.06 5.39 8.61
CA THR A 33 1.63 5.15 10.00
C THR A 33 0.20 4.57 10.06
N SER A 34 -0.24 3.93 8.97
CA SER A 34 -1.65 3.64 8.74
C SER A 34 -2.18 2.46 9.55
N SER A 35 -3.48 2.49 9.88
CA SER A 35 -4.19 1.34 10.45
C SER A 35 -4.38 0.20 9.45
N ASN A 36 -4.23 0.45 8.15
CA ASN A 36 -4.45 -0.53 7.09
C ASN A 36 -3.42 -1.66 7.17
N THR A 37 -2.15 -1.31 7.40
CA THR A 37 -1.05 -2.25 7.69
C THR A 37 -1.43 -3.23 8.79
N PHE A 38 -2.10 -2.77 9.85
CA PHE A 38 -2.53 -3.63 10.96
C PHE A 38 -3.59 -4.64 10.53
N THR A 39 -4.55 -4.24 9.71
CA THR A 39 -5.62 -5.12 9.20
C THR A 39 -5.03 -6.22 8.32
N VAL A 40 -4.09 -5.88 7.44
CA VAL A 40 -3.37 -6.83 6.57
C VAL A 40 -2.64 -7.87 7.42
N ILE A 41 -1.79 -7.44 8.35
CA ILE A 41 -1.01 -8.34 9.22
C ILE A 41 -1.93 -9.23 10.06
N SER A 42 -2.98 -8.66 10.65
CA SER A 42 -3.92 -9.41 11.48
C SER A 42 -4.68 -10.46 10.68
N THR A 43 -5.00 -10.15 9.42
CA THR A 43 -5.66 -11.08 8.50
C THR A 43 -4.74 -12.24 8.14
N ILE A 44 -3.52 -11.95 7.72
CA ILE A 44 -2.51 -12.98 7.40
C ILE A 44 -2.28 -13.89 8.60
N LYS A 45 -2.05 -13.30 9.80
CA LYS A 45 -1.86 -14.06 11.04
C LYS A 45 -3.05 -14.98 11.33
N ARG A 46 -4.29 -14.47 11.26
CA ARG A 46 -5.51 -15.25 11.48
C ARG A 46 -5.63 -16.43 10.51
N MET A 47 -5.29 -16.20 9.23
CA MET A 47 -5.34 -17.25 8.21
C MET A 47 -4.26 -18.31 8.45
N MET A 48 -3.03 -17.91 8.82
CA MET A 48 -1.97 -18.83 9.21
C MET A 48 -2.39 -19.68 10.41
N GLU A 49 -2.93 -19.08 11.47
CA GLU A 49 -3.41 -19.81 12.65
C GLU A 49 -4.48 -20.84 12.28
N LYS A 50 -5.46 -20.47 11.43
CA LYS A 50 -6.46 -21.40 10.92
C LYS A 50 -5.81 -22.58 10.18
N LYS A 51 -4.84 -22.28 9.30
CA LYS A 51 -4.15 -23.31 8.51
C LYS A 51 -3.27 -24.22 9.37
N CYS A 52 -2.58 -23.67 10.36
CA CYS A 52 -1.78 -24.43 11.32
C CYS A 52 -2.65 -25.42 12.11
N ARG A 53 -3.86 -25.02 12.53
CA ARG A 53 -4.82 -25.93 13.17
C ARG A 53 -5.30 -27.04 12.25
N GLU A 54 -5.60 -26.73 10.99
CA GLU A 54 -6.01 -27.73 9.99
C GLU A 54 -4.92 -28.77 9.72
N LEU A 55 -3.65 -28.33 9.67
CA LEU A 55 -2.50 -29.17 9.34
C LEU A 55 -1.79 -29.76 10.57
N ASN A 56 -2.23 -29.42 11.78
CA ASN A 56 -1.57 -29.76 13.04
C ASN A 56 -0.07 -29.35 13.06
N CYS A 57 0.26 -28.18 12.49
CA CYS A 57 1.61 -27.61 12.48
C CYS A 57 1.76 -26.62 13.64
N GLN A 58 2.77 -26.80 14.49
CA GLN A 58 2.96 -26.01 15.73
C GLN A 58 4.16 -25.05 15.69
N THR A 59 4.90 -24.98 14.58
CA THR A 59 6.21 -24.31 14.53
C THR A 59 6.29 -23.18 13.52
N LEU A 60 5.18 -22.80 12.89
CA LEU A 60 5.23 -21.78 11.84
C LEU A 60 5.25 -20.37 12.44
N GLU A 61 6.27 -19.62 12.09
CA GLU A 61 6.45 -18.22 12.51
C GLU A 61 6.02 -17.26 11.41
N LEU A 62 5.50 -16.09 11.79
CA LEU A 62 5.24 -14.98 10.89
C LEU A 62 6.29 -13.90 11.12
N GLN A 63 7.04 -13.55 10.07
CA GLN A 63 7.95 -12.42 10.07
C GLN A 63 7.40 -11.32 9.16
N VAL A 64 7.15 -10.14 9.71
CA VAL A 64 6.59 -8.99 9.00
C VAL A 64 7.63 -7.88 8.90
N TYR A 65 7.87 -7.41 7.69
CA TYR A 65 8.75 -6.30 7.39
C TYR A 65 7.89 -5.07 6.99
N LEU A 66 7.95 -4.02 7.80
CA LEU A 66 7.28 -2.75 7.53
C LEU A 66 8.28 -1.79 6.89
N ASN A 67 8.10 -1.50 5.61
CA ASN A 67 8.96 -0.60 4.88
C ASN A 67 8.30 0.75 4.65
N ASP A 68 9.09 1.80 4.82
CA ASP A 68 8.79 3.15 4.35
C ASP A 68 10.11 3.94 4.18
N LEU A 69 10.01 5.17 3.67
CA LEU A 69 11.13 6.09 3.57
C LEU A 69 11.75 6.38 4.96
N PRO A 70 13.04 6.71 5.04
CA PRO A 70 13.72 6.99 6.30
C PRO A 70 13.08 8.11 7.14
N GLY A 71 12.32 9.02 6.52
CA GLY A 71 11.60 10.09 7.21
C GLY A 71 10.27 9.67 7.85
N ASN A 72 9.82 8.42 7.68
CA ASN A 72 8.56 7.94 8.25
C ASN A 72 8.65 7.79 9.79
N ASP A 73 7.51 7.96 10.46
CA ASP A 73 7.41 7.80 11.91
C ASP A 73 7.17 6.33 12.32
N PHE A 74 8.24 5.53 12.24
CA PHE A 74 8.22 4.14 12.70
C PHE A 74 7.89 4.00 14.20
N ASN A 75 8.17 5.02 15.01
CA ASN A 75 7.88 4.96 16.45
C ASN A 75 6.38 4.91 16.72
N SER A 76 5.62 5.78 16.04
CA SER A 76 4.16 5.77 16.12
C SER A 76 3.57 4.46 15.56
N LEU A 77 4.13 3.97 14.45
CA LEU A 77 3.73 2.69 13.85
C LEU A 77 3.91 1.51 14.83
N PHE A 78 5.08 1.37 15.44
CA PHE A 78 5.34 0.28 16.39
C PHE A 78 4.51 0.38 17.67
N LYS A 79 4.28 1.60 18.20
CA LYS A 79 3.37 1.78 19.35
C LYS A 79 1.95 1.29 19.04
N GLY A 80 1.43 1.63 17.87
CA GLY A 80 0.13 1.15 17.41
C GLY A 80 0.06 -0.36 17.26
N LEU A 81 1.09 -0.95 16.65
CA LEU A 81 1.15 -2.38 16.36
C LEU A 81 1.27 -3.25 17.63
N LEU A 82 2.15 -2.87 18.57
CA LEU A 82 2.34 -3.60 19.82
C LEU A 82 1.04 -3.72 20.60
N SER A 83 0.26 -2.63 20.67
CA SER A 83 -1.01 -2.60 21.39
C SER A 83 -2.09 -3.53 20.78
N LYS A 84 -2.07 -3.75 19.45
CA LYS A 84 -3.15 -4.45 18.73
C LYS A 84 -2.80 -5.88 18.31
N VAL A 85 -1.56 -6.12 17.84
CA VAL A 85 -1.17 -7.38 17.19
C VAL A 85 -0.35 -8.28 18.13
N VAL A 86 0.50 -7.68 18.97
CA VAL A 86 1.45 -8.42 19.82
C VAL A 86 0.92 -8.65 21.23
N VAL A 87 0.31 -7.63 21.85
CA VAL A 87 -0.20 -7.71 23.24
C VAL A 87 -1.68 -8.15 23.30
N GLY A 88 -2.46 -7.87 22.26
CA GLY A 88 -3.92 -8.07 22.27
C GLY A 88 -4.42 -9.50 22.04
N ASN A 89 -3.58 -10.42 21.55
CA ASN A 89 -4.04 -11.72 21.07
C ASN A 89 -3.50 -12.88 21.92
N LYS A 90 -4.39 -13.52 22.70
CA LYS A 90 -4.06 -14.65 23.60
C LYS A 90 -3.81 -15.98 22.86
N CYS A 91 -4.10 -16.06 21.55
CA CYS A 91 -3.79 -17.23 20.73
C CYS A 91 -2.29 -17.26 20.40
N LYS A 92 -1.61 -18.32 20.87
CA LYS A 92 -0.15 -18.50 20.80
C LYS A 92 0.30 -19.46 19.69
N GLU A 93 -0.59 -19.85 18.78
CA GLU A 93 -0.29 -20.90 17.78
C GLU A 93 0.71 -20.42 16.71
N VAL A 94 0.69 -19.12 16.37
CA VAL A 94 1.63 -18.50 15.43
C VAL A 94 2.31 -17.31 16.09
N SER A 95 3.62 -17.43 16.31
CA SER A 95 4.48 -16.32 16.73
C SER A 95 4.57 -15.28 15.61
N CYS A 96 4.44 -13.99 15.93
CA CYS A 96 4.53 -12.90 14.97
C CYS A 96 5.62 -11.92 15.39
N TYR A 97 6.61 -11.74 14.52
CA TYR A 97 7.75 -10.85 14.69
C TYR A 97 7.66 -9.73 13.67
N VAL A 98 7.87 -8.49 14.12
CA VAL A 98 7.72 -7.33 13.25
C VAL A 98 8.98 -6.48 13.26
N MET A 99 9.45 -6.14 12.07
CA MET A 99 10.68 -5.40 11.81
C MET A 99 10.36 -4.15 10.99
N GLY A 100 11.13 -3.07 11.22
CA GLY A 100 11.10 -1.88 10.37
C GLY A 100 12.23 -1.92 9.36
N VAL A 101 11.96 -1.49 8.13
CA VAL A 101 12.91 -1.46 7.03
C VAL A 101 12.92 -0.06 6.42
N PRO A 102 13.77 0.86 6.90
CA PRO A 102 13.86 2.20 6.34
C PRO A 102 14.56 2.16 4.97
N GLY A 103 13.93 2.74 3.94
CA GLY A 103 14.50 2.83 2.61
C GLY A 103 13.46 2.99 1.51
N SER A 104 13.91 3.39 0.32
CA SER A 104 13.05 3.51 -0.86
C SER A 104 12.72 2.15 -1.46
N LEU A 105 11.45 1.91 -1.77
CA LEU A 105 10.97 0.73 -2.50
C LEU A 105 11.46 0.65 -3.95
N HIS A 106 12.02 1.74 -4.50
CA HIS A 106 12.65 1.74 -5.82
C HIS A 106 14.04 1.08 -5.82
N GLY A 107 14.60 0.82 -4.63
CA GLY A 107 15.87 0.14 -4.45
C GLY A 107 15.71 -1.28 -3.92
N ARG A 108 16.85 -1.98 -3.75
CA ARG A 108 16.89 -3.28 -3.08
C ARG A 108 16.82 -3.08 -1.57
N LEU A 109 15.74 -3.55 -0.96
CA LEU A 109 15.54 -3.53 0.49
C LEU A 109 15.90 -4.85 1.18
N PHE A 110 15.78 -5.96 0.46
CA PHE A 110 15.91 -7.31 1.01
C PHE A 110 16.95 -8.15 0.27
N PRO A 111 17.56 -9.15 0.95
CA PRO A 111 18.31 -10.21 0.29
C PRO A 111 17.46 -10.92 -0.78
N ARG A 112 18.14 -11.61 -1.72
CA ARG A 112 17.42 -12.42 -2.71
C ARG A 112 16.67 -13.55 -2.01
N ASN A 113 15.49 -13.88 -2.51
CA ASN A 113 14.70 -15.03 -2.07
C ASN A 113 14.38 -15.02 -0.56
N SER A 114 14.12 -13.86 0.02
CA SER A 114 13.78 -13.74 1.45
C SER A 114 12.30 -13.45 1.72
N LEU A 115 11.51 -13.07 0.71
CA LEU A 115 10.11 -12.68 0.86
C LEU A 115 9.18 -13.66 0.15
N HIS A 116 8.16 -14.13 0.87
CA HIS A 116 7.13 -15.04 0.36
C HIS A 116 5.89 -14.27 -0.10
N LEU A 117 5.55 -13.20 0.60
CA LEU A 117 4.43 -12.33 0.28
C LEU A 117 4.86 -10.87 0.36
N VAL A 118 4.51 -10.10 -0.67
CA VAL A 118 4.66 -8.65 -0.67
C VAL A 118 3.28 -8.03 -0.79
N HIS A 119 2.97 -7.10 0.09
CA HIS A 119 1.80 -6.24 0.02
C HIS A 119 2.27 -4.80 -0.17
N SER A 120 1.61 -4.06 -1.05
CA SER A 120 1.78 -2.61 -1.13
C SER A 120 0.47 -1.96 -1.52
N CYS A 121 0.11 -0.90 -0.81
CA CYS A 121 -1.14 -0.19 -1.00
C CYS A 121 -0.87 1.31 -1.12
N TYR A 122 -1.23 1.90 -2.25
CA TYR A 122 -1.03 3.30 -2.64
C TYR A 122 0.43 3.79 -2.75
N SER A 123 1.42 2.89 -2.64
CA SER A 123 2.85 3.28 -2.57
C SER A 123 3.72 2.70 -3.70
N ALA A 124 3.34 1.58 -4.31
CA ALA A 124 4.19 0.91 -5.28
C ALA A 124 4.08 1.48 -6.70
N HIS A 125 5.24 1.73 -7.31
CA HIS A 125 5.42 1.91 -8.75
C HIS A 125 6.47 0.95 -9.35
N TRP A 126 7.33 0.32 -8.51
CA TRP A 126 8.41 -0.59 -8.92
C TRP A 126 8.70 -1.64 -7.82
N LEU A 127 9.18 -2.83 -8.20
CA LEU A 127 9.17 -4.02 -7.34
C LEU A 127 10.55 -4.58 -7.00
N SER A 128 10.72 -4.99 -5.74
CA SER A 128 11.82 -5.84 -5.29
C SER A 128 11.54 -7.33 -5.57
N GLN A 129 12.57 -8.13 -5.81
CA GLN A 129 12.47 -9.58 -6.11
C GLN A 129 11.91 -10.40 -4.93
N VAL A 130 10.97 -11.32 -5.21
CA VAL A 130 10.40 -12.30 -4.26
C VAL A 130 11.00 -13.69 -4.46
N VAL A 131 10.73 -14.64 -3.55
CA VAL A 131 11.08 -16.06 -3.74
C VAL A 131 10.38 -16.65 -4.98
N PRO A 132 10.94 -17.68 -5.64
CA PRO A 132 10.18 -18.45 -6.62
C PRO A 132 8.85 -18.94 -6.04
N ASN A 133 7.76 -18.79 -6.79
CA ASN A 133 6.37 -19.05 -6.35
C ASN A 133 5.86 -18.15 -5.21
N GLY A 134 6.61 -17.11 -4.82
CA GLY A 134 6.12 -16.06 -3.94
C GLY A 134 5.04 -15.23 -4.61
N CYS A 135 4.25 -14.53 -3.81
CA CYS A 135 3.12 -13.76 -4.28
C CYS A 135 3.28 -12.27 -3.97
N MET A 136 2.58 -11.45 -4.75
CA MET A 136 2.54 -10.02 -4.56
C MET A 136 1.11 -9.49 -4.74
N VAL A 137 0.71 -8.62 -3.82
CA VAL A 137 -0.58 -7.92 -3.85
C VAL A 137 -0.29 -6.43 -3.92
N LEU A 138 -0.61 -5.83 -5.06
CA LEU A 138 -0.41 -4.41 -5.33
C LEU A 138 -1.76 -3.73 -5.49
N ILE A 139 -1.96 -2.65 -4.74
CA ILE A 139 -3.13 -1.78 -4.84
C ILE A 139 -2.59 -0.39 -5.08
N LEU A 140 -2.94 0.23 -6.21
CA LEU A 140 -2.47 1.57 -6.56
C LEU A 140 -3.63 2.40 -7.12
N PRO A 141 -3.58 3.74 -6.97
CA PRO A 141 -4.50 4.61 -7.67
C PRO A 141 -4.23 4.49 -9.17
N GLY A 142 -5.28 4.21 -9.93
CA GLY A 142 -5.25 4.14 -11.39
C GLY A 142 -6.33 5.03 -11.98
N ARG A 143 -6.51 4.90 -13.29
CA ARG A 143 -7.55 5.59 -14.05
C ARG A 143 -8.32 4.62 -14.94
N GLN A 144 -9.58 4.93 -15.21
CA GLN A 144 -10.34 4.19 -16.23
C GLN A 144 -10.10 4.71 -17.64
N SER A 145 -9.99 6.03 -17.77
CA SER A 145 -9.75 6.68 -19.05
C SER A 145 -8.38 6.28 -19.61
N SER A 146 -8.32 5.99 -20.91
CA SER A 146 -7.02 5.84 -21.60
C SER A 146 -6.26 7.17 -21.62
N ASP A 147 -6.98 8.29 -21.74
CA ASP A 147 -6.44 9.64 -21.67
C ASP A 147 -6.10 10.02 -20.21
N PRO A 148 -4.80 10.26 -19.88
CA PRO A 148 -4.37 10.63 -18.54
C PRO A 148 -4.81 12.04 -18.11
N SER A 149 -5.22 12.89 -19.06
CA SER A 149 -5.71 14.25 -18.80
C SER A 149 -7.20 14.32 -18.48
N SER A 150 -7.89 13.17 -18.43
CA SER A 150 -9.29 13.14 -18.03
C SER A 150 -9.48 13.70 -16.62
N MET A 151 -10.61 14.39 -16.40
CA MET A 151 -10.91 14.95 -15.07
C MET A 151 -10.99 13.85 -14.00
N GLU A 152 -11.48 12.65 -14.34
CA GLU A 152 -11.47 11.48 -13.44
C GLU A 152 -10.06 11.13 -12.95
N SER A 153 -9.06 11.16 -13.85
CA SER A 153 -7.67 10.87 -13.54
C SER A 153 -7.00 11.99 -12.75
N CYS A 154 -7.15 13.25 -13.17
CA CYS A 154 -6.31 14.33 -12.65
C CYS A 154 -6.98 15.27 -11.65
N PHE A 155 -8.26 15.11 -11.29
CA PHE A 155 -9.02 16.12 -10.53
C PHE A 155 -8.32 16.63 -9.27
N THR A 156 -7.63 15.74 -8.53
CA THR A 156 -6.95 16.14 -7.28
C THR A 156 -5.84 17.15 -7.58
N TRP A 157 -5.06 16.90 -8.63
CA TRP A 157 -3.94 17.76 -9.02
C TRP A 157 -4.42 19.01 -9.76
N GLU A 158 -5.47 18.89 -10.58
CA GLU A 158 -6.11 20.02 -11.25
C GLU A 158 -6.66 21.04 -10.24
N LEU A 159 -7.40 20.57 -9.22
CA LEU A 159 -7.93 21.45 -8.17
C LEU A 159 -6.83 22.09 -7.33
N LEU A 160 -5.73 21.37 -7.06
CA LEU A 160 -4.58 21.93 -6.37
C LEU A 160 -3.88 22.99 -7.23
N ALA A 161 -3.70 22.75 -8.52
CA ALA A 161 -3.11 23.71 -9.45
C ALA A 161 -3.95 25.00 -9.54
N ILE A 162 -5.28 24.88 -9.62
CA ILE A 162 -6.20 26.03 -9.58
C ILE A 162 -6.06 26.80 -8.26
N ALA A 163 -6.05 26.12 -7.12
CA ALA A 163 -5.89 26.76 -5.82
C ALA A 163 -4.53 27.48 -5.68
N ILE A 164 -3.45 26.90 -6.20
CA ILE A 164 -2.13 27.54 -6.21
C ILE A 164 -2.11 28.74 -7.15
N ALA A 165 -2.72 28.64 -8.35
CA ALA A 165 -2.84 29.74 -9.29
C ALA A 165 -3.62 30.93 -8.72
N GLU A 166 -4.66 30.68 -7.92
CA GLU A 166 -5.35 31.75 -7.17
C GLU A 166 -4.42 32.46 -6.19
N LEU A 167 -3.57 31.72 -5.46
CA LEU A 167 -2.58 32.30 -4.55
C LEU A 167 -1.47 33.07 -5.31
N VAL A 168 -1.08 32.61 -6.50
CA VAL A 168 -0.18 33.34 -7.40
C VAL A 168 -0.81 34.67 -7.83
N SER A 169 -2.09 34.66 -8.23
CA SER A 169 -2.81 35.88 -8.63
C SER A 169 -2.94 36.91 -7.50
N GLN A 170 -2.94 36.44 -6.24
CA GLN A 170 -2.94 37.27 -5.03
C GLN A 170 -1.53 37.75 -4.63
N GLY A 171 -0.48 37.34 -5.34
CA GLY A 171 0.91 37.68 -5.04
C GLY A 171 1.49 36.93 -3.83
N LEU A 172 0.87 35.84 -3.39
CA LEU A 172 1.30 35.04 -2.23
C LEU A 172 2.32 33.95 -2.61
N ILE A 173 2.34 33.54 -3.87
CA ILE A 173 3.25 32.52 -4.42
C ILE A 173 3.87 33.06 -5.72
N ASN A 174 5.14 32.74 -5.97
CA ASN A 174 5.79 33.07 -7.24
C ASN A 174 5.28 32.14 -8.35
N GLU A 175 4.84 32.71 -9.47
CA GLU A 175 4.38 31.99 -10.67
C GLU A 175 5.42 30.99 -11.20
N ASP A 176 6.72 31.35 -11.18
CA ASP A 176 7.79 30.45 -11.62
C ASP A 176 7.79 29.10 -10.86
N LYS A 177 7.36 29.11 -9.59
CA LYS A 177 7.28 27.88 -8.79
C LYS A 177 6.13 26.99 -9.23
N LEU A 178 5.01 27.57 -9.65
CA LEU A 178 3.88 26.81 -10.18
C LEU A 178 4.24 26.20 -11.54
N ASP A 179 4.90 26.96 -12.42
CA ASP A 179 5.22 26.52 -13.78
C ASP A 179 6.28 25.42 -13.84
N THR A 180 7.24 25.44 -12.91
CA THR A 180 8.36 24.49 -12.91
C THR A 180 8.10 23.23 -12.09
N PHE A 181 7.15 23.28 -11.15
CA PHE A 181 6.86 22.15 -10.28
C PHE A 181 5.86 21.19 -10.92
N ASN A 182 6.31 19.96 -11.16
CA ASN A 182 5.44 18.85 -11.54
C ASN A 182 5.35 17.84 -10.40
N VAL A 183 4.15 17.32 -10.16
CA VAL A 183 3.92 16.32 -9.12
C VAL A 183 4.54 14.98 -9.55
N PRO A 184 5.38 14.33 -8.73
CA PRO A 184 5.99 13.05 -9.05
C PRO A 184 5.02 11.88 -8.85
N ARG A 185 3.80 11.97 -9.38
CA ARG A 185 2.73 10.98 -9.25
C ARG A 185 2.09 10.72 -10.61
N TYR A 186 1.94 9.44 -10.94
CA TYR A 186 1.26 8.98 -12.14
C TYR A 186 0.21 7.94 -11.78
N PHE A 187 -0.98 8.02 -12.39
CA PHE A 187 -2.06 7.06 -12.19
C PHE A 187 -2.22 6.26 -13.47
N PRO A 188 -1.71 5.02 -13.53
CA PRO A 188 -1.71 4.24 -14.76
C PRO A 188 -3.10 3.69 -15.09
N SER A 189 -3.33 3.36 -16.35
CA SER A 189 -4.47 2.54 -16.76
C SER A 189 -4.18 1.06 -16.49
N LEU A 190 -5.22 0.22 -16.49
CA LEU A 190 -5.04 -1.23 -16.37
C LEU A 190 -4.16 -1.81 -17.49
N GLU A 191 -4.28 -1.27 -18.70
CA GLU A 191 -3.49 -1.70 -19.86
C GLU A 191 -2.00 -1.37 -19.66
N GLU A 192 -1.68 -0.15 -19.21
CA GLU A 192 -0.30 0.24 -18.94
C GLU A 192 0.36 -0.62 -17.85
N VAL A 193 -0.37 -0.93 -16.77
CA VAL A 193 0.14 -1.82 -15.71
C VAL A 193 0.41 -3.21 -16.28
N LYS A 194 -0.52 -3.75 -17.07
CA LYS A 194 -0.38 -5.06 -17.69
C LYS A 194 0.84 -5.12 -18.61
N ASP A 195 1.00 -4.14 -19.48
CA ASP A 195 2.12 -4.06 -20.41
C ASP A 195 3.47 -3.99 -19.70
N ILE A 196 3.56 -3.26 -18.58
CA ILE A 196 4.79 -3.19 -17.78
C ILE A 196 5.13 -4.54 -17.16
N VAL A 197 4.15 -5.22 -16.56
CA VAL A 197 4.37 -6.51 -15.89
C VAL A 197 4.73 -7.59 -16.91
N GLU A 198 4.01 -7.66 -18.04
CA GLU A 198 4.29 -8.61 -19.12
C GLU A 198 5.63 -8.31 -19.81
N GLY A 199 5.98 -7.03 -19.96
CA GLY A 199 7.24 -6.59 -20.55
C GLY A 199 8.47 -6.88 -19.69
N ASP A 200 8.37 -6.80 -18.36
CA ASP A 200 9.44 -7.18 -17.44
C ASP A 200 9.63 -8.70 -17.37
N GLY A 201 8.52 -9.46 -17.36
CA GLY A 201 8.53 -10.92 -17.43
C GLY A 201 8.99 -11.63 -16.15
N SER A 202 9.32 -10.92 -15.06
CA SER A 202 9.69 -11.54 -13.77
C SER A 202 8.49 -12.08 -12.98
N PHE A 203 7.28 -11.64 -13.32
CA PHE A 203 6.04 -11.97 -12.60
C PHE A 203 4.94 -12.38 -13.57
N THR A 204 4.04 -13.24 -13.11
CA THR A 204 2.77 -13.56 -13.80
C THR A 204 1.62 -12.84 -13.12
N ILE A 205 0.66 -12.35 -13.91
CA ILE A 205 -0.55 -11.71 -13.39
C ILE A 205 -1.57 -12.82 -13.07
N ASP A 206 -1.74 -13.12 -11.78
CA ASP A 206 -2.74 -14.09 -11.33
C ASP A 206 -4.16 -13.47 -11.28
N HIS A 207 -4.26 -12.19 -10.89
CA HIS A 207 -5.50 -11.42 -10.82
C HIS A 207 -5.21 -9.95 -11.06
N MET A 208 -6.07 -9.28 -11.83
CA MET A 208 -6.00 -7.84 -12.05
C MET A 208 -7.41 -7.28 -12.21
N GLU A 209 -7.74 -6.29 -11.39
CA GLU A 209 -9.05 -5.65 -11.39
C GLU A 209 -8.92 -4.13 -11.14
N GLY A 210 -9.84 -3.37 -11.73
CA GLY A 210 -10.06 -1.97 -11.40
C GLY A 210 -11.42 -1.85 -10.70
N PHE A 211 -11.48 -1.00 -9.67
CA PHE A 211 -12.73 -0.66 -9.00
C PHE A 211 -12.73 0.83 -8.65
N GLU A 212 -13.92 1.43 -8.67
CA GLU A 212 -14.11 2.80 -8.22
C GLU A 212 -14.52 2.81 -6.76
N LEU A 213 -14.03 3.83 -6.04
CA LEU A 213 -14.51 4.19 -4.72
C LEU A 213 -15.04 5.60 -4.79
N ASP A 214 -16.20 5.83 -4.19
CA ASP A 214 -16.69 7.19 -3.99
C ASP A 214 -15.64 7.97 -3.18
N THR A 215 -15.05 8.99 -3.79
CA THR A 215 -14.09 9.91 -3.16
C THR A 215 -14.73 10.70 -2.02
N LEU A 216 -16.06 10.70 -1.95
CA LEU A 216 -16.87 11.37 -0.97
C LEU A 216 -17.57 10.32 -0.11
N GLN A 217 -17.47 10.45 1.20
CA GLN A 217 -18.46 9.86 2.09
C GLN A 217 -19.81 10.55 1.79
N MET A 218 -20.57 10.02 0.83
CA MET A 218 -21.88 10.55 0.42
C MET A 218 -22.90 10.54 1.56
N GLN A 219 -22.57 9.91 2.69
CA GLN A 219 -23.33 9.91 3.93
C GLN A 219 -23.33 11.26 4.66
N GLU A 220 -22.39 12.16 4.38
CA GLU A 220 -22.34 13.50 4.96
C GLU A 220 -23.22 14.48 4.17
N ASN A 221 -24.29 14.98 4.76
CA ASN A 221 -25.25 15.87 4.10
C ASN A 221 -24.74 17.31 3.97
N ASP A 222 -23.86 17.74 4.87
CA ASP A 222 -23.30 19.09 4.84
C ASP A 222 -22.16 19.18 3.80
N LYS A 223 -22.35 20.03 2.79
CA LYS A 223 -21.38 20.23 1.70
C LYS A 223 -20.04 20.76 2.20
N TRP A 224 -20.05 21.64 3.21
CA TRP A 224 -18.84 22.22 3.79
C TRP A 224 -18.05 21.15 4.54
N VAL A 225 -18.73 20.40 5.42
CA VAL A 225 -18.09 19.31 6.19
C VAL A 225 -17.51 18.26 5.25
N ARG A 226 -18.23 17.94 4.16
CA ARG A 226 -17.76 17.01 3.14
C ARG A 226 -16.49 17.51 2.44
N GLY A 227 -16.47 18.77 2.02
CA GLY A 227 -15.31 19.41 1.40
C GLY A 227 -14.11 19.48 2.35
N GLU A 228 -14.35 19.83 3.62
CA GLU A 228 -13.30 19.90 4.63
C GLU A 228 -12.65 18.52 4.89
N LYS A 229 -13.45 17.45 4.99
CA LYS A 229 -12.95 16.08 5.14
C LYS A 229 -12.06 15.67 3.95
N LEU A 230 -12.50 15.97 2.73
CA LEU A 230 -11.72 15.68 1.51
C LEU A 230 -10.42 16.49 1.48
N ALA A 231 -10.47 17.79 1.76
CA ALA A 231 -9.30 18.66 1.78
C ALA A 231 -8.27 18.22 2.82
N LYS A 232 -8.71 17.80 4.02
CA LYS A 232 -7.82 17.22 5.05
C LYS A 232 -7.17 15.92 4.59
N ALA A 233 -7.90 15.05 3.90
CA ALA A 233 -7.35 13.81 3.35
C ALA A 233 -6.31 14.09 2.26
N ILE A 234 -6.59 15.01 1.33
CA ILE A 234 -5.66 15.44 0.29
C ILE A 234 -4.39 16.01 0.91
N ARG A 235 -4.55 16.98 1.82
CA ARG A 235 -3.44 17.60 2.53
C ARG A 235 -2.53 16.57 3.20
N ALA A 236 -3.09 15.57 3.86
CA ALA A 236 -2.30 14.56 4.58
C ALA A 236 -1.29 13.82 3.68
N PHE A 237 -1.59 13.61 2.39
CA PHE A 237 -0.67 12.93 1.46
C PHE A 237 0.06 13.86 0.50
N THR A 238 -0.37 15.12 0.32
CA THR A 238 0.27 16.08 -0.59
C THR A 238 1.15 17.09 0.13
N GLU A 239 0.84 17.45 1.38
CA GLU A 239 1.56 18.49 2.13
C GLU A 239 3.08 18.27 2.14
N PRO A 240 3.62 17.05 2.39
CA PRO A 240 5.06 16.84 2.38
C PRO A 240 5.75 17.11 1.03
N ILE A 241 5.00 17.08 -0.08
CA ILE A 241 5.52 17.32 -1.43
C ILE A 241 5.35 18.80 -1.80
N ILE A 242 4.21 19.39 -1.44
CA ILE A 242 3.85 20.78 -1.78
C ILE A 242 4.55 21.81 -0.88
N SER A 243 4.92 21.46 0.36
CA SER A 243 5.54 22.39 1.30
C SER A 243 7.04 22.60 1.13
N ASN A 244 7.69 21.88 0.20
CA ASN A 244 9.13 21.97 -0.08
C ASN A 244 9.42 23.04 -1.14
#